data_AF-L1P929-F1
#
_entry.id   AF-L1P929-F1
#
_cell.length_a   1.000
_cell.length_b   1.000
_cell.length_c   1.000
_cell.angle_alpha   90.00
_cell.angle_beta   90.00
_cell.angle_gamma   90.00
#
_symmetry.space_group_name_H-M   'P 1'
#
loop_
_entity.id
_entity.type
_entity.pdbx_description
1 polymer ?
#
loop_
_entity_poly.entity_id
_entity_poly.type
_entity_poly.pdbx_seq_one_letter_code
_entity_poly.pdbx_strand_id
1 'polypeptide(L)'
;MKKQVTTLEVGKCYQLKYDNDVFHIIRVNEVYPSSLPNRTPSYNVAEVWGDDTIKTNNYYVAHQGEVYTEIPQEQFISVLNSMLLNVSNYISKISN
;
A
#
# COMPACT_ATOMS: atom_id res chain seq x y z
N MET A 1 -3.81 20.02 -10.15
CA MET A 1 -2.78 19.77 -9.12
C MET A 1 -3.15 18.51 -8.36
N LYS A 2 -2.29 17.49 -8.32
CA LYS A 2 -2.50 16.32 -7.44
C LYS A 2 -2.18 16.76 -6.01
N LYS A 3 -3.10 16.55 -5.07
CA LYS A 3 -2.99 16.98 -3.68
C LYS A 3 -1.89 16.15 -3.01
N GLN A 4 -0.89 16.80 -2.42
CA GLN A 4 0.11 16.11 -1.62
C GLN A 4 -0.57 15.67 -0.31
N VAL A 5 -0.72 14.36 -0.12
CA VAL A 5 -1.37 13.80 1.06
C VAL A 5 -0.31 13.58 2.13
N THR A 6 -0.48 14.22 3.29
CA THR A 6 0.43 14.08 4.44
C THR A 6 -0.06 13.06 5.47
N THR A 7 -1.29 12.60 5.32
CA THR A 7 -1.99 11.71 6.26
C THR A 7 -2.81 10.70 5.46
N LEU A 8 -2.58 9.40 5.67
CA LEU A 8 -3.38 8.35 5.03
C LEU A 8 -4.74 8.29 5.72
N GLU A 9 -5.85 8.27 4.99
CA GLU A 9 -7.22 8.19 5.54
C GLU A 9 -7.75 6.75 5.49
N VAL A 10 -8.54 6.33 6.48
CA VAL A 10 -9.09 4.96 6.53
C VAL A 10 -9.97 4.71 5.31
N GLY A 11 -9.80 3.54 4.68
CA GLY A 11 -10.53 3.13 3.50
C GLY A 11 -10.06 3.79 2.20
N LYS A 12 -9.12 4.74 2.26
CA LYS A 12 -8.52 5.35 1.07
C LYS A 12 -7.32 4.56 0.58
N CYS A 13 -7.19 4.53 -0.74
CA CYS A 13 -6.08 3.88 -1.44
C CYS A 13 -5.10 4.94 -1.93
N TYR A 14 -3.82 4.64 -1.83
CA TYR A 14 -2.75 5.53 -2.25
C TYR A 14 -1.71 4.77 -3.07
N GLN A 15 -1.18 5.46 -4.06
CA GLN A 15 -0.01 5.07 -4.81
C GLN A 15 1.15 5.97 -4.41
N LEU A 16 2.29 5.38 -4.09
CA LEU A 16 3.56 6.09 -3.94
C LEU A 16 4.62 5.48 -4.85
N LYS A 17 5.58 6.30 -5.28
CA LYS A 17 6.78 5.83 -5.96
C LYS A 17 7.93 5.86 -4.99
N TYR A 18 8.64 4.75 -4.87
CA TYR A 18 9.83 4.62 -4.07
C TYR A 18 10.93 4.05 -4.96
N ASP A 19 11.99 4.83 -5.19
CA ASP A 19 13.00 4.56 -6.22
C ASP A 19 12.38 4.21 -7.59
N ASN A 20 12.58 2.97 -8.06
CA ASN A 20 12.04 2.47 -9.33
C ASN A 20 10.71 1.72 -9.19
N ASP A 21 10.24 1.53 -7.95
CA ASP A 21 9.07 0.72 -7.66
C ASP A 21 7.83 1.57 -7.38
N VAL A 22 6.68 0.94 -7.61
CA VAL A 22 5.38 1.53 -7.32
C VAL A 22 4.72 0.74 -6.22
N PHE A 23 4.38 1.41 -5.13
CA PHE A 23 3.67 0.78 -4.02
C PHE A 23 2.23 1.27 -4.00
N HIS A 24 1.33 0.32 -3.74
CA HIS A 24 -0.08 0.59 -3.56
C HIS A 24 -0.45 0.22 -2.14
N ILE A 25 -1.06 1.14 -1.40
CA ILE A 25 -1.45 0.92 0.00
C ILE A 25 -2.92 1.29 0.21
N ILE A 26 -3.61 0.55 1.07
CA ILE A 26 -4.92 0.91 1.61
C ILE A 26 -4.83 0.95 3.13
N ARG A 27 -5.27 2.05 3.76
CA ARG A 27 -5.34 2.14 5.23
C ARG A 27 -6.59 1.41 5.71
N VAL A 28 -6.43 0.36 6.51
CA VAL A 28 -7.52 -0.57 6.83
C VAL A 28 -8.28 -0.25 8.12
N ASN A 29 -7.61 0.15 9.21
CA ASN A 29 -8.32 0.60 10.42
C ASN A 29 -7.41 1.19 11.49
N GLU A 30 -6.39 0.45 11.91
CA GLU A 30 -5.65 0.77 13.14
C GLU A 30 -4.60 1.86 12.93
N VAL A 31 -4.54 2.78 13.88
CA VAL A 31 -3.46 3.76 14.00
C VAL A 31 -2.76 3.51 15.30
N TYR A 32 -1.44 3.38 15.21
CA TYR A 32 -0.57 3.30 16.37
C TYR A 32 0.09 4.66 16.55
N PRO A 33 -0.42 5.50 17.48
CA PRO A 33 0.22 6.77 17.79
C PRO A 33 1.62 6.53 18.36
N SER A 34 2.57 7.37 18.00
CA SER A 34 3.89 7.30 18.62
C SER A 34 3.83 7.79 20.06
N SER A 35 4.51 7.10 20.97
CA SER A 35 4.73 7.54 22.35
C SER A 35 5.74 8.69 22.45
N LEU A 36 6.48 8.98 21.37
CA LEU A 36 7.44 10.07 21.30
C LEU A 36 6.83 11.32 20.63
N PRO A 37 7.10 12.53 21.14
CA PRO A 37 6.61 13.76 20.53
C PRO A 37 7.18 13.93 19.11
N ASN A 38 6.39 14.51 18.21
CA ASN A 38 6.74 14.85 16.82
C ASN A 38 7.08 13.67 15.89
N ARG A 39 6.70 12.45 16.23
CA ARG A 39 6.89 11.28 15.37
C ARG A 39 5.58 10.90 14.69
N THR A 40 5.63 10.67 13.37
CA THR A 40 4.47 10.25 12.58
C THR A 40 3.91 8.94 13.14
N PRO A 41 2.58 8.81 13.27
CA PRO A 41 1.96 7.54 13.66
C PRO A 41 2.19 6.46 12.61
N SER A 42 2.15 5.21 13.05
CA SER A 42 2.10 4.05 12.15
C SER A 42 0.66 3.72 11.83
N TYR A 43 0.37 3.43 10.57
CA TYR A 43 -0.94 3.03 10.07
C TYR A 43 -0.92 1.54 9.75
N ASN A 44 -1.94 0.81 10.18
CA ASN A 44 -2.16 -0.54 9.68
C ASN A 44 -2.70 -0.44 8.25
N VAL A 45 -1.96 -1.05 7.32
CA VAL A 45 -2.24 -1.02 5.89
C VAL A 45 -2.18 -2.43 5.31
N ALA A 46 -2.96 -2.63 4.25
CA ALA A 46 -2.62 -3.65 3.27
C ALA A 46 -1.82 -2.98 2.14
N GLU A 47 -0.72 -3.61 1.72
CA GLU A 47 0.17 -3.10 0.69
C GLU A 47 0.43 -4.15 -0.40
N VAL A 48 0.55 -3.66 -1.63
CA VAL A 48 1.10 -4.39 -2.76
C VAL A 48 2.36 -3.67 -3.21
N TRP A 49 3.47 -4.40 -3.20
CA TRP A 49 4.82 -3.94 -3.54
C TRP A 49 5.24 -4.54 -4.88
N GLY A 50 5.51 -3.67 -5.86
CA GLY A 50 5.98 -4.11 -7.17
C GLY A 50 5.12 -5.24 -7.74
N ASP A 51 5.80 -6.27 -8.26
CA ASP A 51 5.16 -7.38 -8.98
C ASP A 51 5.14 -8.71 -8.20
N ASP A 52 5.60 -8.76 -6.94
CA ASP A 52 5.76 -10.02 -6.19
C ASP A 52 5.24 -10.05 -4.74
N THR A 53 4.93 -8.91 -4.14
CA THR A 53 4.68 -8.85 -2.68
C THR A 53 3.30 -8.33 -2.34
N ILE A 54 2.52 -9.12 -1.59
CA ILE A 54 1.26 -8.71 -0.95
C ILE A 54 1.43 -8.85 0.57
N LYS A 55 1.19 -7.77 1.33
CA LYS A 55 1.06 -7.84 2.80
C LYS A 55 -0.28 -7.28 3.22
N THR A 56 -1.05 -8.06 3.98
CA THR A 56 -2.43 -7.70 4.37
C THR A 56 -2.53 -7.08 5.76
N ASN A 57 -1.44 -7.12 6.53
CA ASN A 57 -1.38 -6.59 7.90
C ASN A 57 0.04 -6.05 8.15
N ASN A 58 0.37 -4.93 7.52
CA ASN A 58 1.65 -4.25 7.69
C ASN A 58 1.48 -2.92 8.41
N TYR A 59 2.49 -2.53 9.19
CA TYR A 59 2.54 -1.22 9.82
C TYR A 59 3.39 -0.27 8.99
N TYR A 60 2.74 0.73 8.41
CA TYR A 60 3.37 1.72 7.55
C TYR A 60 3.46 3.09 8.23
N VAL A 61 4.64 3.69 8.22
CA VAL A 61 4.84 5.06 8.70
C VAL A 61 4.92 5.97 7.49
N ALA A 62 4.08 7.00 7.43
CA ALA A 62 4.20 7.96 6.35
C ALA A 62 5.47 8.81 6.52
N HIS A 63 6.37 8.78 5.53
CA HIS A 63 7.63 9.50 5.61
C HIS A 63 7.50 10.91 5.03
N GLN A 64 8.14 11.89 5.69
CA GLN A 64 8.23 13.24 5.16
C GLN A 64 9.03 13.24 3.86
N GLY A 65 8.52 13.94 2.84
CA GLY A 65 9.12 14.00 1.51
C GLY A 65 8.55 13.01 0.50
N GLU A 66 7.81 11.98 0.96
CA GLU A 66 7.09 11.07 0.06
C GLU A 66 5.84 11.74 -0.53
N VAL A 67 5.52 11.38 -1.77
CA VAL A 67 4.33 11.87 -2.48
C VAL A 67 3.34 10.73 -2.63
N TYR A 68 2.29 10.78 -1.82
CA TYR A 68 1.16 9.87 -1.92
C TYR A 68 0.11 10.45 -2.86
N THR A 69 -0.21 9.70 -3.91
CA THR A 69 -1.30 10.01 -4.82
C THR A 69 -2.49 9.16 -4.45
N GLU A 70 -3.60 9.78 -4.02
CA GLU A 70 -4.85 9.03 -3.84
C GLU A 70 -5.28 8.40 -5.17
N ILE A 71 -5.68 7.13 -5.11
CA ILE A 71 -6.18 6.36 -6.24
C ILE A 71 -7.57 5.79 -5.91
N PRO A 72 -8.40 5.49 -6.92
CA PRO A 72 -9.67 4.79 -6.71
C PRO A 72 -9.46 3.39 -6.13
N GLN A 73 -10.43 2.90 -5.34
CA GLN A 73 -10.36 1.54 -4.79
C GLN A 73 -10.35 0.48 -5.89
N GLU A 74 -11.03 0.72 -7.00
CA GLU A 74 -11.08 -0.16 -8.17
C GLU A 74 -9.68 -0.35 -8.78
N GLN A 75 -8.87 0.71 -8.79
CA GLN A 75 -7.48 0.61 -9.25
C GLN A 75 -6.65 -0.27 -8.30
N PHE A 76 -6.82 -0.12 -6.99
CA PHE A 76 -6.14 -0.97 -5.99
C PHE A 76 -6.54 -2.44 -6.13
N ILE A 77 -7.85 -2.72 -6.26
CA ILE A 77 -8.39 -4.07 -6.46
C ILE A 77 -7.83 -4.69 -7.75
N SER A 78 -7.74 -3.91 -8.83
CA SER A 78 -7.17 -4.38 -10.10
C SER A 78 -5.72 -4.83 -9.93
N VAL A 79 -4.89 -4.05 -9.21
CA VAL A 79 -3.50 -4.40 -8.92
C VAL A 79 -3.42 -5.69 -8.10
N LEU A 80 -4.22 -5.80 -7.03
CA LEU A 80 -4.28 -7.01 -6.20
C LEU A 80 -4.68 -8.25 -7.01
N ASN A 81 -5.71 -8.15 -7.85
CA ASN A 81 -6.17 -9.26 -8.67
C ASN A 81 -5.11 -9.72 -9.69
N SER A 82 -4.36 -8.78 -10.28
CA SER A 82 -3.25 -9.11 -11.19
C SER A 82 -2.19 -9.95 -10.47
N MET A 83 -1.87 -9.59 -9.23
CA MET A 83 -0.90 -10.32 -8.41
C MET A 83 -1.39 -11.72 -8.03
N LEU A 84 -2.64 -11.84 -7.59
CA LEU A 84 -3.24 -13.13 -7.28
C LEU A 84 -3.27 -14.07 -8.50
N LEU A 85 -3.53 -13.52 -9.69
CA LEU A 85 -3.47 -14.26 -10.94
C LEU A 85 -2.05 -14.74 -11.26
N ASN A 86 -1.01 -13.91 -11.06
CA ASN A 86 0.38 -14.31 -11.25
C ASN A 86 0.77 -15.49 -10.33
N VAL A 87 0.39 -15.41 -9.06
CA VAL A 87 0.61 -16.50 -8.09
C VAL A 87 -0.13 -17.78 -8.51
N SER A 88 -1.40 -17.65 -8.91
CA SER A 88 -2.21 -18.78 -9.39
C SER A 88 -1.60 -19.47 -10.61
N ASN A 89 -1.12 -18.68 -11.58
CA ASN A 89 -0.45 -19.18 -12.77
C ASN A 89 0.87 -19.90 -12.43
N TYR A 90 1.64 -19.37 -11.47
CA TYR A 90 2.87 -20.00 -10.99
C TYR A 90 2.60 -21.36 -10.34
N ILE A 91 1.62 -21.44 -9.44
CA ILE A 91 1.19 -22.70 -8.80
C ILE A 91 0.73 -23.72 -9.85
N SER A 92 -0.03 -23.26 -10.85
CA SER A 92 -0.51 -24.13 -11.94
C SER A 92 0.63 -24.69 -12.78
N LYS A 93 1.73 -23.94 -12.97
CA LYS A 93 2.91 -24.40 -13.72
C LYS A 93 3.74 -25.43 -12.95
N ILE A 94 3.83 -25.34 -11.63
CA ILE A 94 4.59 -26.30 -10.81
C ILE A 94 3.80 -27.59 -10.52
N SER A 95 2.47 -27.56 -10.68
CA SER A 95 1.58 -28.70 -10.40
C SER A 95 1.29 -29.57 -11.63
N ASN A 96 1.78 -29.18 -12.81
CA ASN A 96 1.70 -29.92 -14.08
C ASN A 96 3.09 -30.36 -14.53
#